data_AF-A0A1W5ZWN2-F1
#
_entry.id   AF-A0A1W5ZWN2-F1
#
_cell.length_a   1.000
_cell.length_b   1.000
_cell.length_c   1.000
_cell.angle_alpha   90.00
_cell.angle_beta   90.00
_cell.angle_gamma   90.00
#
_symmetry.space_group_name_H-M   'P 1'
#
loop_
_entity.id
_entity.type
_entity.pdbx_description
1 polymer ?
#
loop_
_entity_poly.entity_id
_entity_poly.type
_entity_poly.pdbx_seq_one_letter_code
_entity_poly.pdbx_strand_id
1 'polypeptide(L)' 'MSANHMEDFLYQLKDYMQYTTELRSSYEHLSEHEKKLVLEASPTKQSPEMIAKQAYSWHDELFKSLNKSR' A
#
# COMPACT_ATOMS: atom_id res chain seq x y z
N MET A 1 -15.58 20.77 14.53
CA MET A 1 -15.26 19.34 14.41
C MET A 1 -13.77 19.21 14.69
N SER A 2 -13.35 18.59 15.80
CA SER A 2 -11.93 18.22 15.93
C SER A 2 -11.73 17.02 15.01
N ALA A 3 -11.19 17.24 13.82
CA ALA A 3 -10.75 16.15 12.97
C ALA A 3 -9.68 15.39 13.76
N ASN A 4 -9.97 14.14 14.14
CA ASN A 4 -8.98 13.31 14.80
C ASN A 4 -7.93 12.97 13.75
N HIS A 5 -6.80 13.68 13.75
CA HIS A 5 -5.74 13.53 12.75
C HIS A 5 -5.28 12.07 12.57
N MET A 6 -5.44 11.23 13.59
CA MET A 6 -5.18 9.78 13.49
C MET A 6 -6.24 9.04 12.68
N GLU A 7 -7.52 9.38 12.82
CA GLU A 7 -8.60 8.82 12.01
C GLU A 7 -8.46 9.23 10.54
N ASP A 8 -8.10 10.49 10.28
CA ASP A 8 -7.80 10.96 8.93
C ASP A 8 -6.64 10.17 8.31
N PHE A 9 -5.57 9.94 9.08
CA PHE A 9 -4.42 9.15 8.62
C PHE A 9 -4.81 7.70 8.34
N LEU A 10 -5.59 7.06 9.21
CA LEU A 10 -6.08 5.69 9.00
C LEU A 10 -6.95 5.58 7.76
N TYR A 11 -7.78 6.60 7.49
CA TYR A 11 -8.56 6.68 6.27
C TYR A 11 -7.66 6.75 5.04
N GLN A 12 -6.66 7.65 5.02
CA GLN A 12 -5.71 7.76 3.91
C GLN A 12 -4.87 6.50 3.73
N LEU A 13 -4.48 5.82 4.82
CA LEU A 13 -3.74 4.56 4.75
C LEU A 13 -4.59 3.45 4.13
N LYS A 14 -5.89 3.40 4.44
CA LYS A 14 -6.82 2.47 3.81
C LYS A 14 -6.99 2.73 2.32
N ASP A 15 -7.11 3.99 1.92
CA ASP A 15 -7.16 4.36 0.50
C ASP A 15 -5.86 3.97 -0.22
N TYR A 16 -4.70 4.19 0.42
CA TYR A 16 -3.40 3.74 -0.11
C TYR A 16 -3.33 2.22 -0.28
N MET A 17 -3.87 1.43 0.65
CA MET A 17 -3.98 -0.04 0.48
C MET A 17 -4.84 -0.41 -0.73
N GLN A 18 -5.94 0.30 -0.96
CA GLN A 18 -6.79 0.06 -2.13
C GLN A 18 -6.03 0.34 -3.43
N TYR A 19 -5.41 1.52 -3.55
CA TYR A 19 -4.63 1.88 -4.74
C TYR A 19 -3.50 0.90 -5.03
N THR A 20 -2.77 0.47 -3.99
CA THR A 20 -1.68 -0.50 -4.17
C THR A 20 -2.19 -1.88 -4.56
N THR A 21 -3.39 -2.27 -4.13
CA THR A 21 -4.07 -3.50 -4.56
C THR A 21 -4.49 -3.44 -6.03
N GLU A 22 -5.08 -2.32 -6.44
CA GLU A 22 -5.45 -2.06 -7.84
C GLU A 22 -4.20 -2.06 -8.72
N LEU A 23 -3.12 -1.39 -8.29
CA LEU A 23 -1.85 -1.36 -9.00
C LEU A 23 -1.23 -2.76 -9.15
N ARG A 24 -1.27 -3.59 -8.08
CA ARG A 24 -0.85 -4.99 -8.14
C ARG A 24 -1.68 -5.76 -9.17
N SER A 25 -3.00 -5.63 -9.13
CA SER A 25 -3.88 -6.31 -10.07
C SER A 25 -3.62 -5.89 -11.52
N SER A 26 -3.43 -4.61 -11.80
CA SER A 26 -3.04 -4.15 -13.14
C SER A 26 -1.69 -4.71 -13.56
N TYR A 27 -0.72 -4.79 -12.65
CA TYR A 27 0.61 -5.34 -12.92
C TYR A 27 0.58 -6.85 -13.24
N GLU A 28 -0.31 -7.62 -12.61
CA GLU A 28 -0.47 -9.05 -12.86
C GLU A 28 -0.88 -9.36 -14.30
N HIS A 29 -1.66 -8.48 -14.92
CA HIS A 29 -2.12 -8.62 -16.31
C HIS A 29 -1.09 -8.21 -17.38
N LEU A 30 0.03 -7.60 -16.98
CA LEU A 30 1.09 -7.21 -17.90
C LEU A 30 1.87 -8.42 -18.42
N SER A 31 2.45 -8.29 -19.62
CA SER A 31 3.44 -9.24 -20.12
C SER A 31 4.73 -9.18 -19.30
N GLU A 32 5.56 -10.23 -19.38
CA GLU A 32 6.85 -10.27 -18.68
C GLU A 32 7.81 -9.13 -19.09
N HIS A 33 7.74 -8.69 -20.36
CA HIS A 33 8.52 -7.55 -20.83
C HIS A 33 8.06 -6.25 -20.17
N GLU A 34 6.75 -5.99 -20.13
CA GLU A 34 6.18 -4.79 -19.51
C GLU A 34 6.41 -4.78 -18.00
N LYS A 35 6.27 -5.93 -17.32
CA LYS A 35 6.61 -6.08 -15.90
C LYS A 35 8.05 -5.67 -15.62
N LYS A 36 8.99 -6.12 -16.47
CA LYS A 36 10.40 -5.74 -16.36
C LYS A 36 10.61 -4.24 -16.51
N LEU A 37 9.98 -3.61 -17.50
CA LEU A 37 10.05 -2.15 -17.70
C LEU A 37 9.54 -1.37 -16.47
N VAL A 38 8.41 -1.79 -15.91
CA VAL A 38 7.85 -1.19 -14.69
C VAL A 38 8.82 -1.32 -13.52
N LEU A 39 9.42 -2.50 -13.33
CA LEU A 39 10.37 -2.74 -12.25
C LEU A 39 11.67 -1.94 -12.45
N GLU A 40 12.16 -1.83 -13.68
CA GLU A 40 13.34 -1.04 -14.02
C GLU A 40 13.09 0.46 -13.84
N ALA A 41 11.87 0.95 -14.09
CA ALA A 41 11.49 2.34 -13.85
C ALA A 41 11.27 2.66 -12.36
N SER A 42 11.01 1.65 -11.52
CA SER A 42 10.78 1.84 -10.08
C SER A 42 12.01 2.43 -9.37
N PRO A 43 11.88 3.57 -8.66
CA PRO A 43 13.00 4.18 -7.92
C PRO A 43 13.58 3.25 -6.84
N THR A 44 12.72 2.46 -6.21
CA THR A 44 13.08 1.53 -5.13
C THR A 44 13.29 0.11 -5.63
N LYS A 45 13.10 -0.14 -6.94
CA LYS A 45 13.08 -1.49 -7.55
C LYS A 45 12.10 -2.44 -6.87
N GLN A 46 11.08 -1.90 -6.22
CA GLN A 46 9.99 -2.68 -5.63
C GLN A 46 8.92 -2.90 -6.67
N SER A 47 8.43 -4.14 -6.75
CA SER A 47 7.26 -4.47 -7.57
C SER A 47 5.99 -3.93 -6.93
N PRO A 48 4.92 -3.69 -7.71
CA PRO A 48 3.59 -3.38 -7.18
C PRO A 48 3.09 -4.37 -6.12
N GLU A 49 3.47 -5.65 -6.23
CA GLU A 49 3.20 -6.67 -5.21
C GLU A 49 3.86 -6.36 -3.86
N MET A 50 5.15 -6.00 -3.88
CA MET A 50 5.88 -5.61 -2.66
C MET A 50 5.29 -4.34 -2.05
N ILE A 51 4.93 -3.36 -2.87
CA ILE A 51 4.32 -2.10 -2.41
C ILE A 51 2.98 -2.39 -1.72
N ALA A 52 2.11 -3.20 -2.32
CA ALA A 52 0.86 -3.61 -1.70
C ALA A 52 1.11 -4.32 -0.36
N LYS A 53 2.02 -5.30 -0.32
CA LYS A 53 2.36 -6.01 0.92
C LYS A 53 2.82 -5.07 2.03
N GLN A 54 3.62 -4.06 1.70
CA GLN A 54 4.06 -3.05 2.67
C GLN A 54 2.91 -2.18 3.18
N ALA A 55 1.98 -1.78 2.30
CA ALA A 55 0.79 -1.03 2.69
C ALA A 55 -0.08 -1.81 3.70
N TYR A 56 -0.33 -3.10 3.43
CA TYR A 56 -1.05 -3.98 4.36
C TYR A 56 -0.30 -4.15 5.69
N SER A 57 1.01 -4.40 5.65
CA SER A 57 1.82 -4.55 6.87
C SER A 57 1.78 -3.29 7.75
N TRP A 58 1.85 -2.11 7.13
CA TRP A 58 1.78 -0.84 7.86
C TRP A 58 0.42 -0.67 8.53
N HIS A 59 -0.66 -0.93 7.82
CA HIS A 59 -2.00 -0.89 8.38
C HIS A 59 -2.16 -1.83 9.58
N ASP A 60 -1.75 -3.09 9.44
CA ASP A 60 -1.91 -4.10 10.49
C ASP A 60 -1.08 -3.78 11.73
N GLU A 61 0.16 -3.31 11.56
CA GLU A 61 1.02 -2.90 12.67
C GLU A 61 0.47 -1.67 13.40
N LEU A 62 -0.03 -0.68 12.66
CA LEU A 62 -0.63 0.52 13.23
C LEU A 62 -1.92 0.17 14.00
N PHE A 63 -2.79 -0.63 13.40
CA PHE A 63 -4.05 -1.05 14.02
C PHE A 63 -3.81 -1.90 15.28
N LYS A 64 -2.83 -2.81 15.24
CA LYS A 64 -2.41 -3.59 16.41
C LYS A 64 -1.89 -2.70 17.53
N SER A 65 -1.14 -1.65 17.20
CA SER A 65 -0.58 -0.72 18.19
C SER A 65 -1.67 0.12 18.84
N LEU A 66 -2.62 0.64 18.05
CA LEU A 66 -3.76 1.42 18.56
C LEU A 66 -4.68 0.58 19.46
N ASN A 67 -4.92 -0.69 19.14
CA ASN A 67 -5.73 -1.58 19.98
C ASN A 67 -5.03 -2.06 21.26
N LYS A 68 -3.69 -2.08 21.29
CA LYS A 68 -2.92 -2.36 22.51
C LYS A 68 -2.83 -1.18 23.46
N SER A 69 -3.00 0.04 22.94
CA SER A 69 -2.97 1.28 23.72
C SER A 69 -4.34 1.71 24.28
N ARG A 70 -5.38 0.88 24.08
CA ARG A 70 -6.71 1.01 24.68
C ARG A 70 -6.88 -0.02 25.78
#